data_AF-A0A8E0RQY8-F1
#
_entry.id   AF-A0A8E0RQY8-F1
#
_cell.length_a   1.000
_cell.length_b   1.000
_cell.length_c   1.000
_cell.angle_alpha   90.00
_cell.angle_beta   90.00
_cell.angle_gamma   90.00
#
_symmetry.space_group_name_H-M   'P 1'
#
loop_
_entity.id
_entity.type
_entity.pdbx_description
1 polymer ?
#
loop_
_entity_poly.entity_id
_entity_poly.type
_entity_poly.pdbx_seq_one_letter_code
_entity_poly.pdbx_strand_id
1 'polypeptide(L)'
;MHLFKKLADSLRCSQSSTKDDSGFEPSPDCSFSDSGQPLAHSSPRKDFSQSGEKESFRLTDVYSRVFGSVQTHAHSAEGDCLAMMELLQYLGIPAIDWLQENYTDFNHIRYMYPPVYHPTATESENRSLLGETACQLEGMKLD
;
A
#
# COMPACT_ATOMS: atom_id res chain seq x y z
N MET A 1 -15.81 6.88 -8.84
CA MET A 1 -15.26 5.77 -8.03
C MET A 1 -14.02 6.29 -7.32
N HIS A 2 -14.05 6.57 -6.01
CA HIS A 2 -12.86 7.00 -5.28
C HIS A 2 -12.38 5.85 -4.38
N LEU A 3 -11.69 4.86 -4.97
CA LEU A 3 -11.27 3.65 -4.26
C LEU A 3 -10.44 3.99 -3.01
N PHE A 4 -9.61 5.03 -3.10
CA PHE A 4 -8.69 5.42 -2.04
C PHE A 4 -9.17 6.59 -1.20
N LYS A 5 -10.44 7.01 -1.31
CA LYS A 5 -10.96 8.18 -0.57
C LYS A 5 -10.78 8.04 0.94
N LYS A 6 -11.12 6.87 1.50
CA LYS A 6 -10.97 6.61 2.94
C LYS A 6 -9.50 6.69 3.39
N LEU A 7 -8.58 6.23 2.54
CA LEU A 7 -7.14 6.32 2.82
C LEU A 7 -6.67 7.78 2.78
N ALA A 8 -7.09 8.54 1.77
CA ALA A 8 -6.82 9.98 1.70
C ALA A 8 -7.37 10.74 2.92
N ASP A 9 -8.61 10.45 3.31
CA ASP A 9 -9.26 11.07 4.47
C ASP A 9 -8.51 10.75 5.77
N SER A 10 -8.07 9.50 5.94
CA SER A 10 -7.23 9.08 7.08
C SER A 10 -5.90 9.83 7.11
N LEU A 11 -5.21 9.95 5.97
CA LEU A 11 -3.93 10.66 5.88
C LEU A 11 -4.08 12.17 6.16
N ARG A 12 -5.17 12.79 5.68
CA ARG A 12 -5.49 14.20 5.98
C ARG A 12 -5.74 14.43 7.47
N CYS A 13 -6.42 13.50 8.13
CA CYS A 13 -6.68 13.60 9.56
C CYS A 13 -5.38 13.53 10.37
N SER A 14 -4.47 12.60 10.03
CA SER A 14 -3.16 12.47 10.68
C SER A 14 -2.25 13.68 10.50
N GLN A 15 -2.40 14.44 9.41
CA GLN A 15 -1.65 15.69 9.19
C GLN A 15 -2.28 16.92 9.87
N SER A 16 -3.55 16.84 10.28
CA SER A 16 -4.28 17.98 10.88
C SER A 16 -4.13 18.11 12.40
N SER A 17 -3.45 17.17 13.07
CA SER A 17 -3.29 17.16 14.54
C SER A 17 -2.18 18.08 15.08
N THR A 18 -1.53 18.89 14.25
CA THR A 18 -0.72 20.04 14.70
C THR A 18 -1.52 21.31 14.49
N LYS A 19 -2.50 21.54 15.37
CA LYS A 19 -3.20 22.82 15.46
C LYS A 19 -2.98 23.39 16.84
N ASP A 20 -1.74 23.82 17.06
CA ASP A 20 -1.37 24.65 18.19
C ASP A 20 -1.90 26.06 17.89
N ASP A 21 -2.80 26.47 18.77
CA ASP A 21 -3.42 27.77 18.90
C ASP A 21 -2.35 28.83 19.24
N SER A 22 -2.14 29.80 18.36
CA SER A 22 -1.69 31.14 18.78
C SER A 22 -2.00 32.16 17.69
N GLY A 23 -2.99 33.00 18.00
CA GLY A 23 -3.27 34.22 17.26
C GLY A 23 -2.09 35.18 17.31
N PHE A 24 -1.79 35.80 16.18
CA PHE A 24 -0.84 36.90 16.10
C PHE A 24 -1.38 37.94 15.11
N GLU A 25 -1.90 39.03 15.66
CA GLU A 25 -2.30 40.25 14.94
C GLU A 25 -1.04 41.04 14.55
N PRO A 26 -0.87 41.47 13.28
CA PRO A 26 0.27 42.28 12.89
C PRO A 26 -0.02 43.77 13.15
N SER A 27 0.51 44.32 14.25
CA SER A 27 0.72 45.78 14.35
C SER A 27 1.98 46.17 13.57
N PRO A 28 1.91 47.17 12.69
CA PRO A 28 3.09 47.74 12.06
C PRO A 28 3.76 48.76 13.01
N ASP A 29 5.04 48.98 12.78
CA ASP A 29 5.92 50.00 13.36
C ASP A 29 6.79 49.56 14.55
N CYS A 30 8.03 49.18 14.23
CA CYS A 30 9.23 49.62 14.93
C CYS A 30 10.44 49.44 14.01
N SER A 31 10.90 50.55 13.42
CA SER A 31 12.25 50.67 12.83
C SER A 31 13.31 50.33 13.88
N PHE A 32 14.21 49.40 13.56
CA PHE A 32 15.51 49.32 14.23
C PHE A 32 16.61 48.88 13.28
N SER A 33 17.77 49.45 13.53
CA SER A 33 18.84 49.71 12.58
C SER A 33 19.63 48.50 12.11
N ASP A 34 20.04 48.63 10.85
CA ASP A 34 21.25 48.12 10.24
C ASP A 34 22.42 47.94 11.23
N SER A 35 22.87 46.69 11.40
CA SER A 35 24.24 46.38 11.77
C SER A 35 24.62 45.02 11.19
N GLY A 36 25.65 45.06 10.35
CA GLY A 36 25.96 44.04 9.37
C GLY A 36 26.36 42.69 9.92
N GLN A 37 25.94 41.66 9.18
CA GLN A 37 26.67 40.43 8.92
C GLN A 37 25.95 39.74 7.75
N PRO A 38 26.57 39.52 6.58
CA PRO A 38 26.01 38.56 5.64
C PRO A 38 26.22 37.19 6.29
N LEU A 39 25.18 36.69 6.96
CA LEU A 39 25.05 35.29 7.30
C LEU A 39 25.36 34.53 6.00
N ALA A 40 26.47 33.80 6.01
CA ALA A 40 26.81 32.89 4.94
C ALA A 40 25.58 32.01 4.74
N HIS A 41 24.83 32.28 3.67
CA HIS A 41 23.81 31.40 3.19
C HIS A 41 24.52 30.08 2.94
N SER A 42 24.36 29.12 3.85
CA SER A 42 24.61 27.74 3.55
C SER A 42 23.64 27.39 2.43
N SER A 43 24.13 27.50 1.19
CA SER A 43 23.49 26.89 0.05
C SER A 43 23.07 25.48 0.46
N PRO A 44 21.81 25.07 0.24
CA PRO A 44 21.43 23.68 0.42
C PRO A 44 22.45 22.85 -0.37
N ARG A 45 23.17 21.95 0.30
CA ARG A 45 24.05 21.00 -0.39
C ARG A 45 23.16 20.19 -1.32
N LYS A 46 23.16 20.58 -2.60
CA LYS A 46 22.52 19.84 -3.67
C LYS A 46 23.48 18.74 -4.10
N ASP A 47 23.80 17.85 -3.18
CA ASP A 47 24.59 16.65 -3.43
C ASP A 47 23.63 15.50 -3.77
N PHE A 48 22.76 15.68 -4.77
CA PHE A 48 21.90 14.61 -5.29
C PHE A 48 22.09 14.39 -6.79
N SER A 49 23.15 14.93 -7.40
CA SER A 49 23.32 14.79 -8.84
C SER A 49 24.78 14.88 -9.28
N GLN A 50 25.66 14.07 -8.67
CA GLN A 50 27.00 13.78 -9.23
C GLN A 50 27.48 12.35 -8.92
N SER A 51 26.69 11.33 -9.25
CA SER A 51 27.24 10.07 -9.75
C SER A 51 26.25 9.51 -10.76
N GLY A 52 26.73 9.04 -11.91
CA GLY A 52 25.89 8.42 -12.94
C GLY A 52 25.33 7.06 -12.53
N GLU A 53 25.25 6.77 -11.24
CA GLU A 53 24.67 5.54 -10.71
C GLU A 53 23.16 5.72 -10.62
N LYS A 54 22.44 4.90 -11.37
CA LYS A 54 20.98 4.83 -11.27
C LYS A 54 20.64 4.46 -9.83
N GLU A 55 19.89 5.33 -9.17
CA GLU A 55 19.42 5.04 -7.83
C GLU A 55 18.61 3.73 -7.81
N SER A 56 18.89 2.88 -6.82
CA SER A 56 18.13 1.66 -6.62
C SER A 56 16.72 1.98 -6.12
N PHE A 57 15.75 1.24 -6.66
CA PHE A 57 14.33 1.26 -6.25
C PHE A 57 13.93 0.00 -5.46
N ARG A 58 14.90 -0.75 -4.92
CA ARG A 58 14.60 -1.81 -3.96
C ARG A 58 13.96 -1.19 -2.72
N LEU A 59 13.00 -1.90 -2.13
CA LEU A 59 12.25 -1.42 -0.96
C LEU A 59 13.18 -0.94 0.16
N THR A 60 14.19 -1.75 0.50
CA THR A 60 15.19 -1.43 1.53
C THR A 60 15.95 -0.14 1.25
N ASP A 61 16.30 0.11 -0.02
CA ASP A 61 17.13 1.23 -0.44
C ASP A 61 16.31 2.53 -0.47
N VAL A 62 15.06 2.44 -0.94
CA VAL A 62 14.10 3.56 -0.91
C VAL A 62 13.76 3.92 0.54
N TYR A 63 13.44 2.92 1.36
CA TYR A 63 13.14 3.12 2.78
C TYR A 63 14.30 3.79 3.51
N SER A 64 15.52 3.30 3.32
CA SER A 64 16.72 3.88 3.94
C SER A 64 17.01 5.30 3.46
N ARG A 65 16.73 5.63 2.19
CA ARG A 65 16.90 6.99 1.67
C ARG A 65 15.88 7.97 2.26
N VAL A 66 14.64 7.53 2.46
CA VAL A 66 13.55 8.36 2.98
C VAL A 66 13.67 8.60 4.48
N PHE A 67 13.93 7.53 5.26
CA PHE A 67 13.90 7.59 6.72
C PHE A 67 15.28 7.61 7.38
N GLY A 68 16.36 7.48 6.61
CA GLY A 68 17.73 7.44 7.14
C GLY A 68 18.03 6.22 8.02
N SER A 69 17.17 5.20 8.01
CA SER A 69 17.27 4.00 8.84
C SER A 69 17.02 2.73 8.03
N VAL A 70 17.56 1.61 8.51
CA VAL A 70 17.37 0.31 7.85
C VAL A 70 15.99 -0.24 8.22
N GLN A 71 15.30 -0.80 7.24
CA GLN A 71 14.01 -1.46 7.42
C GLN A 71 14.10 -2.57 8.48
N THR A 72 13.15 -2.57 9.43
CA THR A 72 13.03 -3.64 10.42
C THR A 72 12.30 -4.85 9.81
N HIS A 73 12.70 -6.07 10.17
CA HIS A 73 12.05 -7.31 9.71
C HIS A 73 11.95 -7.48 8.18
N ALA A 74 12.96 -6.99 7.44
CA ALA A 74 13.05 -7.19 6.00
C ALA A 74 12.95 -8.69 5.63
N HIS A 75 12.38 -8.99 4.47
CA HIS A 75 12.09 -10.35 3.99
C HIS A 75 10.99 -11.09 4.76
N SER A 76 10.31 -10.44 5.70
CA SER A 76 9.03 -10.91 6.21
C SER A 76 7.90 -10.21 5.45
N ALA A 77 6.84 -10.93 5.12
CA ALA A 77 5.70 -10.37 4.41
C ALA A 77 5.08 -9.18 5.17
N GLU A 78 4.97 -9.30 6.49
CA GLU A 78 4.46 -8.23 7.36
C GLU A 78 5.42 -7.04 7.40
N GLY A 79 6.72 -7.26 7.62
CA GLY A 79 7.72 -6.20 7.66
C GLY A 79 7.84 -5.42 6.34
N ASP A 80 7.72 -6.11 5.21
CA ASP A 80 7.71 -5.48 3.89
C ASP A 80 6.42 -4.66 3.66
N CYS A 81 5.27 -5.16 4.12
CA CYS A 81 4.01 -4.42 4.05
C CYS A 81 4.03 -3.16 4.93
N LEU A 82 4.56 -3.24 6.15
CA LEU A 82 4.67 -2.08 7.05
C LEU A 82 5.57 -1.00 6.46
N ALA A 83 6.73 -1.38 5.93
CA ALA A 83 7.64 -0.44 5.26
C ALA A 83 6.97 0.27 4.07
N MET A 84 6.19 -0.46 3.26
CA MET A 84 5.40 0.12 2.18
C MET A 84 4.35 1.10 2.70
N MET A 85 3.65 0.77 3.79
CA MET A 85 2.64 1.64 4.38
C MET A 85 3.25 2.92 4.98
N GLU A 86 4.43 2.85 5.57
CA GLU A 86 5.16 4.02 6.07
C GLU A 86 5.62 4.92 4.93
N LEU A 87 6.12 4.35 3.82
CA LEU A 87 6.46 5.10 2.61
C LEU A 87 5.24 5.80 2.00
N LEU A 88 4.09 5.11 1.91
CA LEU A 88 2.85 5.71 1.43
C LEU A 88 2.38 6.86 2.33
N GLN A 89 2.50 6.71 3.65
CA GLN A 89 2.18 7.77 4.61
C GLN A 89 3.11 8.98 4.46
N TYR A 90 4.41 8.75 4.28
CA TYR A 90 5.40 9.79 4.04
C TYR A 90 5.09 10.59 2.77
N LEU A 91 4.72 9.90 1.68
CA LEU A 91 4.32 10.55 0.44
C LEU A 91 2.98 11.28 0.55
N GLY A 92 2.04 10.74 1.32
CA GLY A 92 0.74 11.37 1.58
C GLY A 92 -0.18 11.40 0.36
N ILE A 93 -0.88 12.52 0.18
CA ILE A 93 -1.91 12.69 -0.87
C ILE A 93 -1.38 12.49 -2.29
N PRO A 94 -0.20 12.97 -2.69
CA PRO A 94 0.38 12.66 -3.99
C PRO A 94 0.44 11.17 -4.34
N ALA A 95 0.73 10.29 -3.36
CA ALA A 95 0.72 8.85 -3.60
C ALA A 95 -0.71 8.34 -3.87
N ILE A 96 -1.71 8.89 -3.18
CA ILE A 96 -3.10 8.52 -3.38
C ILE A 96 -3.62 8.98 -4.74
N ASP A 97 -3.29 10.20 -5.15
CA ASP A 97 -3.66 10.72 -6.47
C ASP A 97 -3.06 9.84 -7.57
N TRP A 98 -1.78 9.47 -7.44
CA TRP A 98 -1.12 8.55 -8.36
C TRP A 98 -1.81 7.17 -8.40
N LEU A 99 -2.14 6.58 -7.24
CA LEU A 99 -2.84 5.29 -7.17
C LEU A 99 -4.23 5.34 -7.83
N GLN A 100 -4.95 6.45 -7.64
CA GLN A 100 -6.29 6.65 -8.20
C GLN A 100 -6.27 6.76 -9.73
N GLU A 101 -5.20 7.28 -10.31
CA GLU A 101 -5.02 7.39 -11.76
C GLU A 101 -4.41 6.14 -12.40
N ASN A 102 -3.60 5.36 -11.66
CA ASN A 102 -2.78 4.29 -12.22
C ASN A 102 -3.17 2.88 -11.76
N TYR A 103 -4.27 2.71 -11.01
CA TYR A 103 -4.71 1.37 -10.60
C TYR A 103 -5.06 0.49 -11.81
N THR A 104 -4.81 -0.80 -11.68
CA THR A 104 -5.19 -1.82 -12.65
C THR A 104 -6.16 -2.79 -12.00
N ASP A 105 -7.24 -3.17 -12.70
CA ASP A 105 -8.16 -4.21 -12.23
C ASP A 105 -7.40 -5.53 -12.04
N PHE A 106 -7.64 -6.20 -10.92
CA PHE A 106 -6.97 -7.45 -10.57
C PHE A 106 -7.14 -8.54 -11.65
N ASN A 107 -8.29 -8.59 -12.33
CA ASN A 107 -8.57 -9.57 -13.38
C ASN A 107 -7.74 -9.33 -14.66
N HIS A 108 -7.10 -8.16 -14.81
CA HIS A 108 -6.20 -7.88 -15.92
C HIS A 108 -4.75 -8.26 -15.62
N ILE A 109 -4.43 -8.67 -14.38
CA ILE A 109 -3.10 -9.15 -14.02
C ILE A 109 -2.93 -10.57 -14.56
N ARG A 110 -1.99 -10.75 -15.48
CA ARG A 110 -1.67 -12.07 -16.03
C ARG A 110 -1.00 -12.93 -14.96
N TYR A 111 -1.37 -14.20 -14.92
CA TYR A 111 -0.67 -15.18 -14.09
C TYR A 111 0.81 -15.22 -14.44
N MET A 112 1.66 -15.28 -13.41
CA MET A 112 3.10 -15.46 -13.57
C MET A 112 3.43 -16.82 -14.20
N TYR A 113 2.67 -17.84 -13.82
CA TYR A 113 2.70 -19.19 -14.37
C TYR A 113 1.27 -19.68 -14.57
N PRO A 114 0.97 -20.48 -15.61
CA PRO A 114 -0.37 -21.04 -15.79
C PRO A 114 -0.82 -21.80 -14.52
N PRO A 115 -2.09 -21.66 -14.10
CA PRO A 115 -2.58 -22.38 -12.94
C PRO A 115 -2.51 -23.89 -13.20
N VAL A 116 -1.95 -24.63 -12.24
CA VAL A 116 -1.99 -26.09 -12.28
C VAL A 116 -3.40 -26.51 -11.93
N TYR A 117 -4.16 -26.94 -12.95
CA TYR A 117 -5.43 -27.59 -12.72
C TYR A 117 -5.16 -28.96 -12.10
N HIS A 118 -5.31 -29.04 -10.77
CA HIS A 118 -5.55 -30.33 -10.16
C HIS A 118 -6.99 -30.71 -10.51
N PRO A 119 -7.23 -31.78 -11.27
CA PRO A 119 -8.58 -32.32 -11.36
C PRO A 119 -9.02 -32.63 -9.93
N THR A 120 -9.95 -31.83 -9.40
CA THR A 120 -10.69 -32.20 -8.21
C THR A 120 -11.22 -33.59 -8.48
N ALA A 121 -10.81 -34.55 -7.66
CA ALA A 121 -11.29 -35.92 -7.73
C ALA A 121 -12.79 -35.86 -8.00
N THR A 122 -13.13 -36.40 -9.16
CA THR A 122 -14.48 -36.58 -9.66
C THR A 122 -15.44 -36.87 -8.52
N GLU A 123 -16.53 -36.11 -8.44
CA GLU A 123 -17.84 -36.58 -7.96
C GLU A 123 -18.27 -37.79 -8.81
N SER A 124 -17.56 -38.91 -8.69
CA SER A 124 -17.80 -40.16 -9.41
C SER A 124 -17.61 -41.33 -8.47
N GLU A 125 -18.25 -41.29 -7.29
CA GLU A 125 -18.38 -42.47 -6.43
C GLU A 125 -19.53 -42.40 -5.40
N ASN A 126 -20.57 -41.59 -5.62
CA ASN A 126 -21.77 -41.57 -4.75
C ASN A 126 -23.10 -41.51 -5.51
N ARG A 127 -23.15 -42.06 -6.73
CA ARG A 127 -24.40 -42.20 -7.50
C ARG A 127 -24.83 -43.63 -7.81
N SER A 128 -24.11 -44.64 -7.30
CA SER A 128 -24.41 -46.05 -7.57
C SER A 128 -24.98 -46.83 -6.39
N LEU A 129 -25.05 -46.28 -5.17
CA LEU A 129 -25.48 -47.02 -3.97
C LEU A 129 -26.89 -46.68 -3.44
N LEU A 130 -27.67 -45.89 -4.19
CA LEU A 130 -29.07 -45.55 -3.85
C LEU A 130 -30.07 -45.95 -4.94
N GLY A 131 -29.62 -46.68 -5.98
CA GLY A 131 -30.46 -47.19 -7.07
C GLY A 131 -30.78 -48.68 -7.00
N GLU A 132 -30.11 -49.45 -6.12
CA GLU A 132 -30.23 -50.92 -6.11
C GLU A 132 -31.13 -51.49 -5.00
N THR A 133 -31.67 -50.65 -4.09
CA THR A 133 -32.61 -51.11 -3.05
C THR A 133 -34.08 -50.83 -3.35
N ALA A 134 -34.42 -50.22 -4.50
CA ALA A 134 -35.80 -49.87 -4.87
C ALA A 134 -36.48 -50.87 -5.82
N CYS A 135 -35.77 -51.90 -6.33
CA CYS A 135 -36.33 -52.86 -7.29
C CYS A 135 -36.64 -54.26 -6.71
N GLN A 136 -36.67 -54.42 -5.37
CA GLN A 136 -36.85 -55.74 -4.76
C GLN A 136 -38.01 -55.83 -3.75
N LEU A 137 -39.09 -55.06 -3.96
CA LEU A 137 -40.33 -55.16 -3.17
C LEU A 137 -41.62 -55.12 -4.01
N GLU A 138 -41.59 -55.59 -5.26
CA GLU A 138 -42.81 -55.94 -6.00
C GLU A 138 -42.81 -57.44 -6.30
N GLY A 139 -43.34 -58.24 -5.37
CA GLY A 139 -43.38 -59.69 -5.56
C GLY A 139 -43.91 -60.50 -4.39
N MET A 140 -44.88 -59.99 -3.64
CA MET A 140 -45.65 -60.80 -2.68
C MET A 140 -47.12 -60.39 -2.75
N LYS A 141 -47.82 -60.90 -3.78
CA LYS A 141 -49.28 -60.88 -3.85
C LYS A 141 -49.79 -62.16 -3.19
N LEU A 142 -50.77 -61.97 -2.31
CA LEU A 142 -51.54 -63.01 -1.63
C LEU A 142 -52.15 -64.01 -2.63
N ASP A 143 -52.08 -65.29 -2.27
CA ASP A 143 -53.18 -66.25 -2.42
C ASP A 143 -53.32 -67.01 -1.09
#